data_AF-A0A558AI24-F1
#
_entry.id   AF-A0A558AI24-F1
#
_cell.length_a   1.000
_cell.length_b   1.000
_cell.length_c   1.000
_cell.angle_alpha   90.00
_cell.angle_beta   90.00
_cell.angle_gamma   90.00
#
_symmetry.space_group_name_H-M   'P 1'
#
loop_
_entity.id
_entity.type
_entity.pdbx_description
1 polymer ?
#
loop_
_entity_poly.entity_id
_entity_poly.type
_entity_poly.pdbx_seq_one_letter_code
_entity_poly.pdbx_strand_id
1 'polypeptide(L)' 'MNDRTLAAELGGLPEGVAALPAEHQQDLADALHQASRRQAKALAKAGDEALRYVPALLRPAIRKAVGL' A
#
# COMPACT_ATOMS: atom_id res chain seq x y z
N MET A 1 -4.81 -18.94 2.51
CA MET A 1 -3.87 -18.94 1.36
C MET A 1 -4.46 -17.93 0.39
N ASN A 2 -4.05 -16.66 0.50
CA ASN A 2 -4.62 -15.60 -0.34
C ASN A 2 -3.80 -15.56 -1.62
N ASP A 3 -4.33 -16.12 -2.71
CA ASP A 3 -3.85 -15.89 -4.06
C ASP A 3 -4.01 -14.40 -4.38
N ARG A 4 -3.02 -13.60 -3.98
CA ARG A 4 -2.92 -12.16 -4.28
C ARG A 4 -2.07 -12.02 -5.53
N THR A 5 -2.70 -12.30 -6.67
CA THR A 5 -2.09 -12.08 -7.97
C THR A 5 -2.00 -10.59 -8.26
N LEU A 6 -0.98 -10.18 -9.01
CA LEU A 6 -0.74 -8.81 -9.48
C LEU A 6 -1.99 -8.14 -10.09
N ALA A 7 -2.82 -8.92 -10.78
CA ALA A 7 -4.07 -8.47 -11.38
C ALA A 7 -5.07 -7.97 -10.33
N ALA A 8 -5.10 -8.57 -9.14
CA ALA A 8 -5.99 -8.18 -8.05
C ALA A 8 -5.54 -6.87 -7.38
N GLU A 9 -4.24 -6.58 -7.33
CA GLU A 9 -3.73 -5.32 -6.76
C GLU A 9 -3.82 -4.13 -7.73
N LEU A 10 -3.76 -4.36 -9.05
CA LEU A 10 -3.78 -3.30 -10.05
C LEU A 10 -5.13 -3.09 -10.74
N GLY A 11 -6.13 -3.95 -10.47
CA GLY A 11 -7.45 -3.89 -11.12
C GLY A 11 -7.45 -4.28 -12.61
N GLY A 12 -6.27 -4.65 -13.13
CA GLY A 12 -6.01 -5.04 -14.51
C GLY A 12 -4.51 -4.95 -14.79
N LEU A 13 -3.93 -5.97 -15.42
CA LEU A 13 -2.53 -5.95 -15.83
C LEU A 13 -2.41 -5.28 -17.20
N PRO A 14 -1.50 -4.30 -17.37
CA PRO A 14 -1.15 -3.82 -18.70
C PRO A 14 -0.71 -5.00 -19.58
N GLU A 15 -1.03 -4.98 -20.88
CA GLU A 15 -0.72 -6.09 -21.80
C GLU A 15 0.76 -6.52 -21.73
N GLY A 16 1.67 -5.55 -21.62
CA GLY A 16 3.10 -5.82 -21.48
C GLY A 16 3.49 -6.59 -20.22
N VAL A 17 2.73 -6.46 -19.13
CA VAL A 17 2.98 -7.19 -17.87
C VAL A 17 2.32 -8.58 -17.92
N ALA A 18 1.13 -8.68 -18.53
CA ALA A 18 0.43 -9.95 -18.71
C ALA A 18 1.20 -10.92 -19.64
N ALA A 19 1.96 -10.39 -20.60
CA ALA A 19 2.79 -11.16 -21.52
C ALA A 19 4.10 -11.66 -20.89
N LEU A 20 4.46 -11.23 -19.67
CA LEU A 20 5.69 -11.67 -19.02
C LEU A 20 5.60 -13.15 -18.59
N PRO A 21 6.71 -13.89 -18.62
CA PRO A 21 6.83 -15.18 -17.95
C PRO A 21 6.38 -15.10 -16.48
N ALA A 22 5.79 -16.20 -15.97
CA ALA A 22 5.23 -16.25 -14.62
C ALA A 22 6.25 -15.89 -13.52
N GLU A 23 7.51 -16.25 -13.70
CA GLU A 23 8.62 -15.87 -12.80
C GLU A 23 8.79 -14.35 -12.67
N HIS A 24 8.76 -13.62 -13.78
CA HIS A 24 8.88 -12.16 -13.76
C HIS A 24 7.62 -11.47 -13.24
N GLN A 25 6.45 -12.08 -13.44
CA GLN A 25 5.23 -11.59 -12.80
C GLN A 25 5.33 -11.76 -11.27
N GLN A 26 5.83 -12.89 -10.79
CA GLN A 26 6.03 -13.11 -9.36
C GLN A 26 7.01 -12.09 -8.75
N ASP A 27 8.15 -11.86 -9.40
CA ASP A 27 9.14 -10.85 -8.96
C ASP A 27 8.52 -9.45 -8.88
N LEU A 28 7.70 -9.08 -9.87
CA LEU A 28 7.02 -7.80 -9.88
C LEU A 28 5.96 -7.70 -8.77
N ALA A 29 5.23 -8.78 -8.50
CA ALA A 29 4.25 -8.84 -7.41
C ALA A 29 4.95 -8.60 -6.06
N ASP A 30 6.08 -9.27 -5.83
CA ASP A 30 6.86 -9.09 -4.61
C ASP A 30 7.42 -7.67 -4.49
N ALA A 31 7.92 -7.10 -5.59
CA ALA A 31 8.43 -5.73 -5.62
C ALA A 31 7.33 -4.70 -5.29
N LEU A 32 6.13 -4.86 -5.87
CA LEU A 32 4.98 -4.02 -5.56
C LEU A 32 4.52 -4.16 -4.11
N HIS A 33 4.47 -5.40 -3.60
CA HIS A 33 4.10 -5.64 -2.21
C HIS A 33 5.05 -4.92 -1.25
N GLN A 34 6.36 -5.03 -1.49
CA GLN A 34 7.35 -4.31 -0.70
C GLN A 34 7.22 -2.79 -0.83
N ALA A 35 6.94 -2.27 -2.04
CA ALA A 35 6.72 -0.85 -2.27
C ALA A 35 5.49 -0.33 -1.51
N SER A 36 4.38 -1.05 -1.56
CA SER A 36 3.15 -0.75 -0.84
C SER A 36 3.40 -0.71 0.68
N ARG A 37 4.13 -1.68 1.23
CA ARG A 37 4.53 -1.67 2.64
C ARG A 37 5.40 -0.47 3.02
N ARG A 38 6.35 -0.07 2.16
CA ARG A 38 7.18 1.12 2.38
C ARG A 38 6.34 2.40 2.34
N GLN A 39 5.41 2.50 1.38
CA GLN A 39 4.51 3.63 1.25
C GLN A 39 3.60 3.77 2.48
N ALA A 40 2.96 2.67 2.91
CA ALA A 40 2.12 2.66 4.09
C ALA A 40 2.88 3.13 5.33
N LYS A 41 4.12 2.65 5.53
CA LYS A 41 4.99 3.09 6.63
C LYS A 41 5.34 4.58 6.55
N ALA A 42 5.64 5.08 5.35
CA ALA A 42 5.95 6.49 5.15
C ALA A 42 4.73 7.38 5.43
N LEU A 43 3.55 6.97 4.95
CA LEU A 43 2.30 7.67 5.17
C LEU A 43 1.89 7.68 6.64
N ALA A 44 2.08 6.55 7.34
CA ALA A 44 1.85 6.46 8.78
C ALA A 44 2.72 7.41 9.58
N LYS A 45 4.03 7.44 9.26
CA LYS A 45 4.96 8.37 9.89
C LYS A 45 4.55 9.83 9.66
N ALA A 46 4.23 10.20 8.42
CA ALA A 46 3.80 11.55 8.08
C ALA A 46 2.49 11.93 8.78
N GLY A 47 1.54 10.99 8.85
CA GLY A 47 0.27 11.16 9.55
C GLY A 47 0.44 11.37 11.05
N ASP A 48 1.25 10.55 11.72
CA ASP A 48 1.55 10.71 13.15
C ASP A 48 2.26 12.04 13.45
N GLU A 49 3.12 12.50 12.55
CA GLU A 49 3.77 13.81 12.67
C GLU A 49 2.78 14.97 12.50
N ALA A 50 1.86 14.87 11.54
CA ALA A 50 0.79 15.85 11.35
C ALA A 50 -0.16 15.92 12.56
N LEU A 51 -0.47 14.78 13.18
CA LEU A 51 -1.34 14.71 14.37
C LEU A 51 -0.77 15.46 15.58
N ARG A 52 0.54 15.76 15.61
CA ARG A 52 1.14 16.57 16.70
C ARG A 52 0.55 17.97 16.74
N TYR A 53 0.18 18.53 15.59
CA TYR A 53 -0.45 19.85 15.47
C TYR A 53 -1.95 19.83 15.78
N VAL A 54 -2.54 18.64 15.94
CA VAL A 54 -3.95 18.47 16.30
C VAL A 54 -4.10 18.40 17.83
N PRO A 55 -5.12 19.05 18.42
CA PRO A 55 -5.46 18.90 19.83
C PRO A 55 -5.64 17.43 20.23
N ALA A 56 -5.11 17.04 21.39
CA ALA A 56 -5.03 15.64 21.81
C ALA A 56 -6.39 14.91 21.81
N LEU A 57 -7.48 15.62 22.12
CA LEU A 57 -8.85 15.08 22.16
C LEU A 57 -9.38 14.67 20.78
N LEU A 58 -8.90 15.28 19.70
CA LEU A 58 -9.37 15.03 18.32
C LEU A 58 -8.53 13.98 17.58
N ARG A 59 -7.30 13.71 18.05
CA ARG A 59 -6.37 12.75 17.42
C ARG A 59 -6.97 11.35 17.17
N PRO A 60 -7.75 10.75 18.09
CA PRO A 60 -8.29 9.40 17.88
C PRO A 60 -9.29 9.35 16.71
N ALA A 61 -10.13 10.38 16.60
CA ALA A 61 -11.13 10.49 15.53
C ALA A 61 -10.46 10.69 14.17
N ILE A 62 -9.44 11.56 14.10
CA ILE A 62 -8.69 11.80 12.86
C ILE A 62 -7.91 10.55 12.46
N ARG A 63 -7.20 9.89 13.39
CA ARG A 63 -6.49 8.63 13.11
C ARG A 63 -7.41 7.58 12.48
N LYS A 64 -8.61 7.42 13.04
CA LYS A 64 -9.63 6.50 12.50
C LYS A 64 -10.12 6.90 11.11
N ALA A 65 -10.29 8.18 10.82
CA ALA A 65 -10.77 8.67 9.53
C ALA A 65 -9.74 8.47 8.40
N VAL A 66 -8.44 8.57 8.70
CA VAL A 66 -7.37 8.42 7.70
C VAL A 66 -6.82 7.00 7.58
N GLY A 67 -7.38 6.03 8.31
CA GLY A 67 -6.98 4.62 8.22
C GLY A 67 -5.58 4.33 8.74
N LEU A 68 -5.12 5.11 9.74
CA LEU A 68 -3.84 4.95 10.42
C LEU A 68 -3.92 4.05 11.65
#